data_AF-A0A0Q7THU8-F1
#
_entry.id   AF-A0A0Q7THU8-F1
#
_cell.length_a   1.000
_cell.length_b   1.000
_cell.length_c   1.000
_cell.angle_alpha   90.00
_cell.angle_beta   90.00
_cell.angle_gamma   90.00
#
_symmetry.space_group_name_H-M   'P 1'
#
loop_
_entity.id
_entity.type
_entity.pdbx_description
1 polymer ?
#
loop_
_entity_poly.entity_id
_entity_poly.type
_entity_poly.pdbx_seq_one_letter_code
_entity_poly.pdbx_strand_id
1 'polypeptide(L)'
;MTTPLSTPIDLARLPGFAAASLKTALEALEVCPEPEIRRLTIHPQALTPAGAKNFLDVELAKLPAKSPTLYRIGVPADLNPELVLQAFDAGKTKSAERSFSRRHGPRSRFLYVGRSSSIRKRIYEHLGFGARGTYALNLACWAQSLGVPLDLECASYGDGISPLALPHLEDALWTSSMPMFGRQGSV
;
A
#
# COMPACT_ATOMS: atom_id res chain seq x y z
N MET A 1 9.53 1.17 -25.24
CA MET A 1 8.76 2.34 -25.69
C MET A 1 8.70 3.33 -24.54
N THR A 2 9.61 4.30 -24.55
CA THR A 2 9.69 5.41 -23.60
C THR A 2 8.72 6.48 -24.07
N THR A 3 7.58 6.62 -23.40
CA THR A 3 6.69 7.76 -23.62
C THR A 3 7.44 9.01 -23.14
N PRO A 4 7.69 10.01 -24.00
CA PRO A 4 8.31 11.25 -23.54
C PRO A 4 7.36 11.93 -22.55
N LEU A 5 7.91 12.38 -21.43
CA LEU A 5 7.19 13.24 -20.49
C LEU A 5 6.64 14.45 -21.27
N SER A 6 5.32 14.58 -21.19
CA SER A 6 4.55 15.69 -21.72
C SER A 6 5.16 17.02 -21.25
N THR A 7 5.16 18.01 -22.15
CA THR A 7 5.50 19.43 -22.00
C THR A 7 5.80 19.91 -20.57
N PRO A 8 6.93 20.61 -20.32
CA PRO A 8 7.24 21.17 -19.00
C PRO A 8 6.07 22.00 -18.46
N ILE A 9 5.67 21.76 -17.21
CA ILE A 9 4.64 22.55 -16.55
C ILE A 9 5.18 23.98 -16.40
N ASP A 10 4.53 24.94 -17.05
CA ASP A 10 4.83 26.36 -16.88
C ASP A 10 4.26 26.84 -15.54
N LEU A 11 5.08 26.78 -14.49
CA LEU A 11 4.74 27.20 -13.14
C LEU A 11 4.29 28.67 -13.07
N ALA A 12 4.71 29.51 -14.02
CA ALA A 12 4.33 30.92 -14.05
C ALA A 12 2.86 31.16 -14.44
N ARG A 13 2.18 30.14 -14.98
CA ARG A 13 0.75 30.20 -15.34
C ARG A 13 -0.19 29.72 -14.24
N LEU A 14 0.34 29.20 -13.14
CA LEU A 14 -0.46 28.74 -12.00
C LEU A 14 -0.75 29.91 -11.05
N PRO A 15 -1.91 29.91 -10.35
CA PRO A 15 -2.15 30.83 -9.24
C PRO A 15 -1.01 30.77 -8.22
N GLY A 16 -0.60 31.90 -7.64
CA GLY A 16 0.62 32.00 -6.83
C GLY A 16 0.74 30.97 -5.70
N PHE A 17 -0.39 30.62 -5.04
CA PHE A 17 -0.42 29.58 -4.01
C PHE A 17 -0.22 28.16 -4.55
N ALA A 18 -0.73 27.86 -5.76
CA ALA A 18 -0.57 26.56 -6.39
C ALA A 18 0.87 26.36 -6.92
N ALA A 19 1.48 27.42 -7.48
CA ALA A 19 2.86 27.39 -7.95
C ALA A 19 3.87 27.14 -6.81
N ALA A 20 3.70 27.80 -5.66
CA ALA A 20 4.57 27.63 -4.50
C ALA A 20 4.47 26.23 -3.88
N SER A 21 3.24 25.70 -3.76
CA SER A 21 3.00 24.34 -3.26
C SER A 21 3.64 23.28 -4.17
N LEU A 22 3.43 23.41 -5.49
CA LEU A 22 4.02 22.50 -6.47
C LEU A 22 5.55 22.57 -6.49
N LYS A 23 6.13 23.77 -6.41
CA LYS A 23 7.59 23.94 -6.32
C LYS A 23 8.15 23.22 -5.09
N THR A 24 7.52 23.40 -3.93
CA THR A 24 7.95 22.75 -2.69
C THR A 24 7.88 21.22 -2.78
N ALA A 25 6.83 20.69 -3.42
CA ALA A 25 6.69 19.25 -3.66
C ALA A 25 7.79 18.70 -4.58
N LEU A 26 8.12 19.41 -5.66
CA LEU A 26 9.18 19.02 -6.59
C LEU A 26 10.55 19.01 -5.89
N GLU A 27 10.88 20.08 -5.17
CA GLU A 27 12.13 20.16 -4.39
C GLU A 27 12.23 19.02 -3.37
N ALA A 28 11.12 18.67 -2.70
CA ALA A 28 11.07 17.55 -1.76
C ALA A 28 11.28 16.18 -2.44
N LEU A 29 10.82 16.02 -3.69
CA LEU A 29 11.02 14.80 -4.48
C LEU A 29 12.44 14.69 -5.04
N GLU A 30 13.06 15.81 -5.43
CA GLU A 30 14.43 15.85 -5.97
C GLU A 30 15.49 15.38 -4.96
N VAL A 31 15.29 15.72 -3.68
CA VAL A 31 16.18 15.31 -2.59
C VAL A 31 15.75 14.00 -1.90
N CYS A 32 14.75 13.30 -2.47
CA CYS A 32 14.24 12.07 -1.88
C CYS A 32 15.33 10.96 -1.93
N PRO A 33 15.68 10.34 -0.78
CA PRO A 33 16.67 9.27 -0.78
C PRO A 33 16.16 8.04 -1.55
N GLU A 34 17.09 7.24 -2.07
CA GLU A 34 16.75 5.93 -2.61
C GLU A 34 16.22 5.02 -1.47
N PRO A 35 15.05 4.38 -1.64
CA PRO A 35 14.52 3.49 -0.62
C PRO A 35 15.21 2.14 -0.62
N GLU A 36 15.33 1.54 0.57
CA GLU A 36 15.58 0.11 0.70
C GLU A 36 14.29 -0.65 0.36
N ILE A 37 14.30 -1.39 -0.77
CA ILE A 37 13.14 -2.16 -1.23
C ILE A 37 13.27 -3.62 -0.77
N ARG A 38 12.22 -4.13 -0.12
CA ARG A 38 12.09 -5.55 0.20
C ARG A 38 10.78 -6.12 -0.34
N ARG A 39 10.87 -7.34 -0.86
CA ARG A 39 9.73 -8.14 -1.32
C ARG A 39 9.57 -9.33 -0.40
N LEU A 40 8.37 -9.51 0.12
CA LEU A 40 7.99 -10.54 1.07
C LEU A 40 6.77 -11.27 0.52
N THR A 41 6.57 -12.50 0.98
CA THR A 41 5.44 -13.33 0.58
C THR A 41 4.55 -13.57 1.79
N ILE A 42 3.26 -13.25 1.65
CA ILE A 42 2.25 -13.59 2.65
C ILE A 42 1.58 -14.88 2.19
N HIS A 43 1.58 -15.91 3.04
CA HIS A 43 0.87 -17.15 2.78
C HIS A 43 -0.49 -17.12 3.49
N PRO A 44 -1.63 -16.99 2.77
CA PRO A 44 -2.94 -16.87 3.42
C PRO A 44 -3.27 -18.03 4.36
N GLN A 45 -2.83 -19.25 4.03
CA GLN A 45 -3.05 -20.43 4.88
C GLN A 45 -2.32 -20.38 6.23
N ALA A 46 -1.29 -19.54 6.35
CA ALA A 46 -0.59 -19.31 7.60
C ALA A 46 -1.20 -18.16 8.44
N LEU A 47 -2.30 -17.52 7.99
CA LEU A 47 -2.93 -16.40 8.69
C LEU A 47 -3.78 -16.84 9.89
N THR A 48 -3.09 -17.36 10.90
CA THR A 48 -3.57 -17.50 12.28
C THR A 48 -2.93 -16.40 13.15
N PRO A 49 -3.40 -16.13 14.38
CA PRO A 49 -2.74 -15.17 15.27
C PRO A 49 -1.24 -15.47 15.46
N ALA A 50 -0.88 -16.75 15.65
CA ALA A 50 0.50 -17.17 15.80
C ALA A 50 1.30 -17.01 14.50
N GLY A 51 0.72 -17.41 13.36
CA GLY A 51 1.39 -17.29 12.06
C GLY A 51 1.61 -15.84 11.62
N ALA A 52 0.64 -14.95 11.91
CA ALA A 52 0.79 -13.51 11.68
C ALA A 52 1.89 -12.90 12.56
N LYS A 53 1.95 -13.29 13.84
CA LYS A 53 3.05 -12.87 14.74
C LYS A 53 4.40 -13.38 14.24
N ASN A 54 4.48 -14.63 13.81
CA ASN A 54 5.70 -15.19 13.24
C ASN A 54 6.14 -14.43 11.98
N PHE A 55 5.22 -14.12 11.07
CA PHE A 55 5.52 -13.31 9.89
C PHE A 55 6.08 -11.92 10.27
N LEU A 56 5.51 -11.29 11.30
CA LEU A 56 6.02 -10.01 11.81
C LEU A 56 7.42 -10.11 12.42
N ASP A 57 7.69 -11.18 13.16
CA ASP A 57 8.91 -11.37 13.94
C ASP A 57 10.08 -11.91 13.09
N VAL A 58 9.78 -12.58 11.98
CA VAL A 58 10.78 -13.16 11.08
C VAL A 58 10.95 -12.33 9.82
N GLU A 59 9.86 -12.10 9.08
CA GLU A 59 9.94 -11.44 7.77
C GLU A 59 10.00 -9.92 7.90
N LEU A 60 9.07 -9.32 8.63
CA LEU A 60 9.04 -7.86 8.79
C LEU A 60 10.08 -7.33 9.78
N ALA A 61 10.70 -8.18 10.59
CA ALA A 61 11.83 -7.77 11.44
C ALA A 61 13.09 -7.41 10.64
N LYS A 62 13.16 -7.84 9.36
CA LYS A 62 14.22 -7.47 8.41
C LYS A 62 14.10 -6.03 7.91
N LEU A 63 12.96 -5.36 8.17
CA LEU A 63 12.74 -3.95 7.87
C LEU A 63 13.05 -3.08 9.09
N PRO A 64 13.46 -1.81 8.90
CA PRO A 64 13.63 -0.86 10.00
C PRO A 64 12.34 -0.72 10.82
N ALA A 65 12.44 -0.80 12.15
CA ALA A 65 11.28 -0.81 13.04
C ALA A 65 10.48 0.49 13.03
N LYS A 66 11.17 1.62 12.81
CA LYS A 66 10.58 2.96 12.66
C LYS A 66 11.24 3.62 11.45
N SER A 67 10.58 3.53 10.31
CA SER A 67 11.00 4.21 9.08
C SER A 67 9.75 4.58 8.31
N PRO A 68 9.68 5.80 7.75
CA PRO A 68 8.77 6.11 6.66
C PRO A 68 8.87 5.02 5.59
N THR A 69 7.77 4.30 5.37
CA THR A 69 7.73 3.15 4.48
C THR A 69 6.50 3.24 3.60
N LEU A 70 6.69 3.16 2.28
CA LEU A 70 5.62 2.89 1.33
C LEU A 70 5.50 1.38 1.16
N TYR A 71 4.29 0.90 0.97
CA TYR A 71 4.09 -0.52 0.69
C TYR A 71 2.92 -0.74 -0.26
N ARG A 72 3.00 -1.86 -0.98
CA ARG A 72 1.89 -2.37 -1.78
C ARG A 72 1.68 -3.86 -1.54
N ILE A 73 0.43 -4.27 -1.57
CA ILE A 73 0.01 -5.67 -1.48
C ILE A 73 -0.60 -6.06 -2.81
N GLY A 74 -0.23 -7.23 -3.34
CA GLY A 74 -0.73 -7.74 -4.62
C GLY A 74 -0.99 -9.24 -4.61
N VAL A 75 -1.59 -9.71 -5.68
CA VAL A 75 -1.76 -11.13 -6.02
C VAL A 75 -0.87 -11.49 -7.22
N PRO A 76 -0.63 -12.80 -7.47
CA PRO A 76 0.00 -13.27 -8.68
C PRO A 76 -0.66 -12.68 -9.93
N ALA A 77 0.14 -12.38 -10.95
CA ALA A 77 -0.33 -11.65 -12.13
C ALA A 77 -1.34 -12.44 -12.99
N ASP A 78 -1.35 -13.76 -12.85
CA ASP A 78 -2.23 -14.72 -13.52
C ASP A 78 -3.54 -14.99 -12.75
N LEU A 79 -3.66 -14.52 -11.51
CA LEU A 79 -4.90 -14.68 -10.75
C LEU A 79 -6.00 -13.77 -11.31
N ASN A 80 -7.16 -14.34 -11.60
CA ASN A 80 -8.32 -13.60 -12.04
C ASN A 80 -8.77 -12.58 -10.96
N PRO A 81 -8.75 -11.26 -11.22
CA PRO A 81 -9.17 -10.25 -10.25
C PRO A 81 -10.63 -10.38 -9.80
N GLU A 82 -11.49 -11.02 -10.58
CA GLU A 82 -12.89 -11.25 -10.20
C GLU A 82 -12.99 -12.23 -9.02
N LEU A 83 -12.14 -13.27 -8.99
CA LEU A 83 -12.08 -14.21 -7.85
C LEU A 83 -11.66 -13.48 -6.56
N VAL A 84 -10.75 -12.51 -6.69
CA VAL A 84 -10.33 -11.66 -5.57
C VAL A 84 -11.50 -10.82 -5.03
N LEU A 85 -12.28 -10.20 -5.92
CA LEU A 85 -13.45 -9.41 -5.52
C LEU A 85 -14.51 -10.25 -4.82
N GLN A 86 -14.80 -11.44 -5.36
CA GLN A 86 -15.77 -12.37 -4.80
C GLN A 86 -15.34 -12.86 -3.42
N ALA A 87 -14.07 -13.25 -3.27
CA ALA A 87 -13.52 -13.66 -1.98
C ALA A 87 -13.60 -12.52 -0.95
N PHE A 88 -13.21 -11.30 -1.34
CA PHE A 88 -13.28 -10.12 -0.48
C PHE A 88 -14.71 -9.82 0.00
N ASP A 89 -15.70 -9.85 -0.88
CA ASP A 89 -17.11 -9.63 -0.51
C ASP A 89 -17.63 -10.72 0.42
N ALA A 90 -17.32 -11.99 0.11
CA ALA A 90 -17.71 -13.11 0.96
C ALA A 90 -17.13 -12.97 2.38
N GLY A 91 -15.86 -12.57 2.50
CA GLY A 91 -15.24 -12.33 3.80
C GLY A 91 -15.82 -11.13 4.54
N LYS A 92 -16.11 -10.03 3.82
CA LYS A 92 -16.74 -8.84 4.40
C LYS A 92 -18.12 -9.15 4.97
N THR A 93 -18.93 -9.93 4.26
CA THR A 93 -20.25 -10.37 4.73
C THR A 93 -20.15 -11.28 5.96
N LYS A 94 -19.16 -12.20 5.98
CA LYS A 94 -18.94 -13.12 7.12
C LYS A 94 -18.37 -12.44 8.36
N SER A 95 -17.69 -11.30 8.21
CA SER A 95 -17.00 -10.57 9.28
C SER A 95 -17.54 -9.16 9.44
N ALA A 96 -18.88 -9.03 9.55
CA ALA A 96 -19.59 -7.74 9.58
C ALA A 96 -19.13 -6.78 10.71
N GLU A 97 -18.53 -7.32 11.78
CA GLU A 97 -17.99 -6.55 12.91
C GLU A 97 -16.65 -5.86 12.64
N ARG A 98 -15.99 -6.13 11.50
CA ARG A 98 -14.70 -5.53 11.14
C ARG A 98 -14.86 -4.46 10.06
N SER A 99 -14.02 -3.44 10.14
CA SER A 99 -13.94 -2.37 9.14
C SER A 99 -13.01 -2.78 7.99
N PHE A 100 -13.59 -3.04 6.83
CA PHE A 100 -12.85 -3.38 5.61
C PHE A 100 -12.49 -2.13 4.81
N SER A 101 -11.31 -2.14 4.18
CA SER A 101 -10.92 -1.16 3.17
C SER A 101 -12.03 -0.98 2.13
N ARG A 102 -12.23 0.26 1.67
CA ARG A 102 -13.23 0.55 0.63
C ARG A 102 -12.76 -0.01 -0.71
N ARG A 103 -13.72 -0.39 -1.56
CA ARG A 103 -13.46 -0.64 -2.99
C ARG A 103 -13.24 0.69 -3.69
N HIS A 104 -12.30 0.74 -4.62
CA HIS A 104 -11.98 1.98 -5.32
C HIS A 104 -11.50 1.74 -6.76
N GLY A 105 -10.50 0.88 -6.94
CA GLY A 105 -9.82 0.74 -8.22
C GLY A 105 -10.52 -0.20 -9.21
N PRO A 106 -10.06 -0.18 -10.48
CA PRO A 106 -10.43 -1.19 -11.46
C PRO A 106 -9.91 -2.57 -11.04
N ARG A 107 -10.30 -3.60 -11.79
CA ARG A 107 -9.70 -4.94 -11.67
C ARG A 107 -8.19 -4.84 -11.92
N SER A 108 -7.39 -5.10 -10.89
CA SER A 108 -5.94 -5.00 -10.90
C SER A 108 -5.34 -6.15 -10.10
N ARG A 109 -4.09 -6.52 -10.36
CA ARG A 109 -3.37 -7.46 -9.49
C ARG A 109 -2.99 -6.84 -8.15
N PHE A 110 -3.05 -5.51 -8.04
CA PHE A 110 -2.69 -4.80 -6.83
C PHE A 110 -3.93 -4.61 -5.95
N LEU A 111 -3.82 -5.01 -4.69
CA LEU A 111 -4.92 -4.98 -3.73
C LEU A 111 -4.96 -3.66 -2.98
N TYR A 112 -3.81 -3.16 -2.54
CA TYR A 112 -3.73 -1.99 -1.66
C TYR A 112 -2.37 -1.33 -1.79
N VAL A 113 -2.36 0.00 -1.70
CA VAL A 113 -1.17 0.83 -1.54
C VAL A 113 -1.35 1.65 -0.27
N GLY A 114 -0.29 1.78 0.52
CA GLY A 114 -0.31 2.64 1.68
C GLY A 114 1.08 3.07 2.14
N ARG A 115 1.10 3.94 3.14
CA ARG A 115 2.31 4.34 3.86
C ARG A 115 2.20 4.15 5.36
N SER A 116 3.32 3.94 6.03
CA SER A 116 3.38 3.87 7.49
C SER A 116 4.78 4.16 8.02
N SER A 117 4.86 4.80 9.20
CA SER A 117 6.08 4.85 10.02
C SER A 117 6.22 3.63 10.95
N SER A 118 5.16 2.82 11.07
CA SER A 118 5.13 1.57 11.85
C SER A 118 4.57 0.44 11.00
N ILE A 119 5.36 0.03 10.00
CA ILE A 119 4.94 -0.95 9.00
C ILE A 119 4.49 -2.28 9.62
N ARG A 120 5.15 -2.74 10.70
CA ARG A 120 4.76 -3.97 11.41
C ARG A 120 3.33 -3.90 11.93
N LYS A 121 2.97 -2.81 12.62
CA LYS A 121 1.61 -2.59 13.11
C LYS A 121 0.62 -2.54 11.94
N ARG A 122 0.95 -1.79 10.89
CA ARG A 122 0.04 -1.59 9.75
C ARG A 122 -0.20 -2.89 8.98
N ILE A 123 0.82 -3.70 8.74
CA ILE A 123 0.66 -5.00 8.09
C ILE A 123 -0.14 -5.94 8.99
N TYR A 124 0.08 -5.98 10.31
CA TYR A 124 -0.74 -6.78 11.23
C TYR A 124 -2.24 -6.46 11.14
N GLU A 125 -2.58 -5.19 11.00
CA GLU A 125 -3.96 -4.74 10.74
C GLU A 125 -4.48 -5.29 9.40
N HIS A 126 -3.70 -5.18 8.31
CA HIS A 126 -4.06 -5.76 7.02
C HIS A 126 -4.20 -7.28 7.03
N LEU A 127 -3.38 -7.98 7.81
CA LEU A 127 -3.49 -9.43 8.00
C LEU A 127 -4.83 -9.81 8.68
N GLY A 128 -5.50 -8.88 9.37
CA GLY A 128 -6.81 -9.07 9.99
C GLY A 128 -6.78 -9.21 11.51
N PHE A 129 -5.67 -8.86 12.15
CA PHE A 129 -5.48 -9.04 13.59
C PHE A 129 -5.41 -7.71 14.37
N GLY A 130 -5.61 -6.58 13.67
CA GLY A 130 -5.78 -5.27 14.29
C GLY A 130 -7.14 -5.06 14.95
N ALA A 131 -7.31 -3.87 15.54
CA ALA A 131 -8.57 -3.44 16.14
C ALA A 131 -9.73 -3.48 15.12
N ARG A 132 -10.93 -3.87 15.58
CA ARG A 132 -12.12 -4.07 14.73
C ARG A 132 -12.51 -2.84 13.89
N GLY A 133 -12.34 -1.64 14.44
CA GLY A 133 -12.66 -0.38 13.77
C GLY A 133 -11.59 0.11 12.79
N THR A 134 -10.42 -0.53 12.73
CA THR A 134 -9.36 -0.11 11.80
C THR A 134 -9.68 -0.56 10.39
N TYR A 135 -9.84 0.40 9.48
CA TYR A 135 -10.00 0.13 8.05
C TYR A 135 -8.74 -0.51 7.48
N ALA A 136 -8.84 -1.80 7.15
CA ALA A 136 -7.76 -2.61 6.60
C ALA A 136 -8.31 -3.69 5.65
N LEU A 137 -7.41 -4.44 5.01
CA LEU A 137 -7.81 -5.52 4.09
C LEU A 137 -8.46 -6.71 4.81
N ASN A 138 -8.13 -6.93 6.08
CA ASN A 138 -8.55 -8.09 6.87
C ASN A 138 -8.34 -9.43 6.14
N LEU A 139 -7.12 -9.67 5.64
CA LEU A 139 -6.78 -10.80 4.75
C LEU A 139 -7.15 -12.17 5.35
N ALA A 140 -7.01 -12.38 6.66
CA ALA A 140 -7.40 -13.63 7.32
C ALA A 140 -8.90 -13.96 7.15
N CYS A 141 -9.76 -12.96 6.88
CA CYS A 141 -11.19 -13.18 6.68
C CYS A 141 -11.55 -13.74 5.30
N TRP A 142 -10.64 -13.68 4.31
CA TRP A 142 -11.01 -14.02 2.92
C TRP A 142 -9.90 -14.61 2.06
N ALA A 143 -8.64 -14.20 2.24
CA ALA A 143 -7.56 -14.55 1.33
C ALA A 143 -7.22 -16.05 1.32
N GLN A 144 -7.54 -16.79 2.40
CA GLN A 144 -7.37 -18.25 2.45
C GLN A 144 -8.13 -18.97 1.33
N SER A 145 -9.29 -18.44 0.93
CA SER A 145 -10.12 -19.02 -0.13
C SER A 145 -9.49 -18.91 -1.53
N LEU A 146 -8.52 -18.01 -1.71
CA LEU A 146 -7.81 -17.86 -2.98
C LEU A 146 -6.75 -18.94 -3.21
N GLY A 147 -6.26 -19.59 -2.15
CA GLY A 147 -5.27 -20.67 -2.26
C GLY A 147 -3.91 -20.28 -2.82
N VAL A 148 -3.63 -18.98 -3.01
CA VAL A 148 -2.37 -18.47 -3.59
C VAL A 148 -1.63 -17.55 -2.62
N PRO A 149 -0.29 -17.46 -2.69
CA PRO A 149 0.47 -16.47 -1.94
C PRO A 149 0.15 -15.05 -2.40
N LEU A 150 0.36 -14.07 -1.52
CA LEU A 150 0.25 -12.64 -1.83
C LEU A 150 1.63 -12.00 -1.80
N ASP A 151 1.84 -11.02 -2.68
CA ASP A 151 3.04 -10.20 -2.74
C ASP A 151 2.91 -9.04 -1.75
N LEU A 152 3.96 -8.79 -0.95
CA LEU A 152 4.13 -7.55 -0.19
C LEU A 152 5.47 -6.91 -0.60
N GLU A 153 5.41 -5.71 -1.15
CA GLU A 153 6.60 -4.91 -1.42
C GLU A 153 6.62 -3.71 -0.48
N CYS A 154 7.74 -3.49 0.20
CA CYS A 154 7.98 -2.40 1.14
C CYS A 154 9.19 -1.60 0.67
N ALA A 155 9.06 -0.28 0.59
CA ALA A 155 10.14 0.67 0.30
C ALA A 155 10.34 1.57 1.52
N SER A 156 11.45 1.38 2.24
CA SER A 156 11.79 2.12 3.46
C SER A 156 12.81 3.21 3.16
N TYR A 157 12.52 4.45 3.53
CA TYR A 157 13.32 5.63 3.15
C TYR A 157 14.23 6.16 4.27
N GLY A 158 14.18 5.56 5.47
CA GLY A 158 14.88 6.06 6.64
C GLY A 158 14.44 7.48 7.05
N ASP A 159 15.24 8.13 7.88
CA ASP A 159 14.92 9.46 8.44
C ASP A 159 15.19 10.62 7.46
N GLY A 160 15.78 10.33 6.29
CA GLY A 160 16.18 11.35 5.32
C GLY A 160 15.06 11.84 4.38
N ILE A 161 13.90 11.17 4.35
CA ILE A 161 12.81 11.57 3.46
C ILE A 161 12.04 12.78 4.01
N SER A 162 11.76 13.73 3.13
CA SER A 162 10.86 14.84 3.44
C SER A 162 9.44 14.33 3.73
N PRO A 163 8.79 14.77 4.83
CA PRO A 163 7.39 14.48 5.10
C PRO A 163 6.42 14.91 3.98
N LEU A 164 6.85 15.86 3.13
CA LEU A 164 6.09 16.32 1.96
C LEU A 164 6.22 15.38 0.76
N ALA A 165 7.35 14.68 0.61
CA ALA A 165 7.58 13.77 -0.51
C ALA A 165 6.74 12.49 -0.41
N LEU A 166 6.64 11.92 0.80
CA LEU A 166 6.01 10.62 1.02
C LEU A 166 4.53 10.53 0.57
N PRO A 167 3.65 11.53 0.83
CA PRO A 167 2.30 11.56 0.26
C PRO A 167 2.28 11.55 -1.28
N HIS A 168 3.13 12.35 -1.94
CA HIS A 168 3.18 12.39 -3.41
C HIS A 168 3.67 11.06 -4.01
N LEU A 169 4.64 10.42 -3.36
CA LEU A 169 5.10 9.09 -3.76
C LEU A 169 4.02 8.02 -3.56
N GLU A 170 3.27 8.10 -2.46
CA GLU A 170 2.10 7.23 -2.20
C GLU A 170 1.06 7.39 -3.31
N ASP A 171 0.72 8.63 -3.68
CA ASP A 171 -0.24 8.91 -4.75
C ASP A 171 0.25 8.47 -6.12
N ALA A 172 1.52 8.71 -6.45
CA ALA A 172 2.11 8.22 -7.71
C ALA A 172 2.10 6.68 -7.78
N LEU A 173 2.44 6.00 -6.67
CA LEU A 173 2.37 4.54 -6.58
C LEU A 173 0.93 4.04 -6.69
N TRP A 174 -0.01 4.75 -6.07
CA TRP A 174 -1.43 4.45 -6.15
C TRP A 174 -1.94 4.59 -7.59
N THR A 175 -1.65 5.70 -8.27
CA THR A 175 -2.06 5.96 -9.66
C THR A 175 -1.47 4.93 -10.62
N SER A 176 -0.20 4.59 -10.47
CA SER A 176 0.46 3.60 -11.35
C SER A 176 0.02 2.16 -11.08
N SER A 177 -0.32 1.82 -9.83
CA SER A 177 -0.73 0.45 -9.45
C SER A 177 -2.24 0.21 -9.57
N MET A 178 -3.05 1.27 -9.55
CA MET A 178 -4.52 1.21 -9.57
C MET A 178 -5.09 0.14 -8.61
N PRO A 179 -4.78 0.21 -7.30
CA PRO A 179 -5.15 -0.85 -6.37
C PRO A 179 -6.67 -0.98 -6.21
N MET A 180 -7.16 -2.21 -6.10
CA MET A 180 -8.59 -2.51 -6.01
C MET A 180 -9.25 -1.96 -4.74
N PHE A 181 -8.50 -1.89 -3.64
CA PHE A 181 -8.97 -1.48 -2.33
C PHE A 181 -8.16 -0.32 -1.76
N GLY A 182 -8.78 0.42 -0.84
CA GLY A 182 -8.21 1.61 -0.21
C GLY A 182 -8.79 2.88 -0.79
N ARG A 183 -8.07 3.99 -0.63
CA ARG A 183 -8.41 5.28 -1.19
C ARG A 183 -7.14 5.88 -1.76
N GLN A 184 -7.25 6.59 -2.88
CA GLN A 184 -6.19 7.52 -3.27
C GLN A 184 -6.09 8.60 -2.17
N GLY A 185 -4.89 9.12 -1.95
CA GLY A 185 -4.71 10.32 -1.16
C GLY A 185 -5.46 11.51 -1.76
N SER A 186 -5.43 12.63 -1.06
CA SER A 186 -6.05 13.89 -1.52
C SER A 186 -5.00 14.98 -1.63
N VAL A 187 -3.76 14.61 -1.97
CA VAL A 187 -2.60 15.50 -1.99
C VAL A 187 -2.65 16.42 -3.19
#